data_AF-A0A5F8GLE8-F1
#
_entry.id   AF-A0A5F8GLE8-F1
#
_cell.length_a   1.000
_cell.length_b   1.000
_cell.length_c   1.000
_cell.angle_alpha   90.00
_cell.angle_beta   90.00
_cell.angle_gamma   90.00
#
_symmetry.space_group_name_H-M   'P 1'
#
loop_
_entity.id
_entity.type
_entity.pdbx_description
1 polymer ?
#
loop_
_entity_poly.entity_id
_entity_poly.type
_entity_poly.pdbx_seq_one_letter_code
_entity_poly.pdbx_strand_id
1 'polypeptide(L)'
;MSCVHYKFFSKVNYDTIIFDGPHISVCDLKKQIMKKEKLKVTNCELQISNADTEEEYTADDALIHRNVSIIVRRAPVGGIVATSRTYVLDLTKRVSRTSKAKLIIIHDA
;
A
#
# COMPACT_ATOMS: atom_id res chain seq x y z
N MET A 1 18.11 -18.30 1.44
CA MET A 1 17.19 -17.34 0.78
C MET A 1 15.92 -17.27 1.59
N SER A 2 15.62 -16.10 2.16
CA SER A 2 14.37 -15.86 2.87
C SER A 2 13.43 -15.07 1.97
N CYS A 3 12.12 -15.32 2.07
CA CYS A 3 11.14 -14.59 1.30
C CYS A 3 9.93 -14.18 2.14
N VAL A 4 9.28 -13.10 1.69
CA VAL A 4 8.00 -12.62 2.21
C VAL A 4 7.04 -12.53 1.02
N HIS A 5 5.85 -13.07 1.21
CA HIS A 5 4.77 -12.95 0.23
C HIS A 5 3.99 -11.68 0.53
N TYR A 6 3.78 -10.85 -0.47
CA TYR A 6 2.99 -9.63 -0.33
C TYR A 6 1.95 -9.56 -1.43
N LYS A 7 0.80 -8.96 -1.15
CA LYS A 7 -0.09 -8.47 -2.20
C LYS A 7 -0.56 -7.07 -1.88
N PHE A 8 -0.81 -6.28 -2.92
CA PHE A 8 -1.56 -5.05 -2.71
C PHE A 8 -3.01 -5.40 -2.39
N PHE A 9 -3.64 -4.64 -1.50
CA PHE A 9 -5.07 -4.80 -1.22
C PHE A 9 -5.94 -4.72 -2.48
N SER A 10 -5.50 -3.95 -3.49
CA SER A 10 -6.16 -3.83 -4.78
C SER A 10 -5.85 -4.94 -5.79
N LYS A 11 -4.96 -5.89 -5.45
CA LYS A 11 -4.56 -7.01 -6.32
C LYS A 11 -5.00 -8.33 -5.67
N VAL A 12 -5.35 -9.30 -6.51
CA VAL A 12 -5.64 -10.68 -6.07
C VAL A 12 -4.36 -11.49 -5.88
N ASN A 13 -3.38 -11.28 -6.77
CA ASN A 13 -2.16 -12.08 -6.84
C ASN A 13 -1.11 -11.62 -5.81
N TYR A 14 -0.39 -12.59 -5.26
CA TYR A 14 0.77 -12.36 -4.41
C TYR A 14 2.05 -12.25 -5.23
N ASP A 15 2.84 -11.26 -4.89
CA ASP A 15 4.22 -11.08 -5.29
C ASP A 15 5.14 -11.51 -4.15
N THR A 16 6.43 -11.68 -4.46
CA THR A 16 7.44 -12.10 -3.48
C THR A 16 8.61 -11.12 -3.44
N ILE A 17 9.06 -10.80 -2.23
CA ILE A 17 10.33 -10.14 -1.97
C ILE A 17 11.30 -11.18 -1.41
N ILE A 18 12.51 -11.22 -1.97
CA ILE A 18 13.60 -12.09 -1.52
C ILE A 18 14.58 -11.20 -0.76
N PHE A 19 14.96 -11.64 0.43
CA PHE A 19 15.94 -10.97 1.26
C PHE A 19 16.84 -12.01 1.95
N ASP A 20 17.98 -11.53 2.43
CA ASP A 20 18.91 -12.34 3.22
C ASP A 20 18.77 -12.00 4.70
N GLY A 21 18.68 -13.05 5.53
CA GLY A 21 18.51 -12.93 6.98
C GLY A 21 17.23 -13.62 7.51
N PRO A 22 17.08 -13.71 8.84
CA PRO A 22 15.92 -14.34 9.47
C PRO A 22 14.65 -13.48 9.41
N HIS A 23 14.81 -12.15 9.35
CA HIS A 23 13.74 -11.16 9.31
C HIS A 23 14.17 -9.96 8.44
N ILE A 24 13.19 -9.16 8.02
CA ILE A 24 13.37 -7.89 7.32
C ILE A 24 12.64 -6.79 8.07
N SER A 25 13.23 -5.59 8.15
CA SER A 25 12.52 -4.45 8.73
C SER A 25 11.44 -3.93 7.79
N VAL A 26 10.37 -3.38 8.37
CA VAL A 26 9.28 -2.75 7.62
C VAL A 26 9.81 -1.66 6.68
N CYS A 27 10.75 -0.83 7.14
CA CYS A 27 11.38 0.20 6.32
C CYS A 27 12.03 -0.37 5.04
N ASP A 28 12.80 -1.45 5.18
CA ASP A 28 13.52 -2.05 4.05
C ASP A 28 12.54 -2.76 3.10
N LEU A 29 11.56 -3.48 3.66
CA LEU A 29 10.52 -4.14 2.89
C LEU A 29 9.71 -3.14 2.05
N LYS A 30 9.30 -2.00 2.65
CA LYS A 30 8.61 -0.91 1.92
C LYS A 30 9.47 -0.41 0.76
N LYS A 31 10.76 -0.16 0.98
CA LYS A 31 11.69 0.30 -0.08
C LYS A 31 11.81 -0.71 -1.21
N GLN A 32 11.93 -2.00 -0.89
CA GLN A 32 12.02 -3.05 -1.91
C GLN A 32 10.75 -3.18 -2.74
N ILE A 33 9.57 -3.10 -2.10
CA ILE A 33 8.28 -3.11 -2.79
C ILE A 33 8.13 -1.85 -3.67
N MET A 34 8.47 -0.66 -3.16
CA MET A 34 8.45 0.58 -3.94
C MET A 34 9.34 0.49 -5.18
N LYS A 35 10.55 -0.07 -5.03
CA LYS A 35 11.49 -0.28 -6.14
C LYS A 35 10.95 -1.27 -7.16
N LYS A 36 10.39 -2.39 -6.70
CA LYS A 36 9.84 -3.45 -7.56
C LYS A 36 8.63 -2.98 -8.36
N GLU A 37 7.72 -2.22 -7.74
CA GLU A 37 6.50 -1.70 -8.36
C GLU A 37 6.70 -0.33 -9.04
N LYS A 38 7.93 0.21 -9.02
CA LYS A 38 8.28 1.53 -9.58
C LYS A 38 7.39 2.66 -9.06
N LEU A 39 7.04 2.61 -7.78
CA LEU A 39 6.21 3.61 -7.12
C LEU A 39 7.05 4.84 -6.78
N LYS A 40 6.47 6.03 -6.96
CA LYS A 40 7.11 7.31 -6.62
C LYS A 40 6.87 7.63 -5.14
N VAL A 41 7.95 7.65 -4.36
CA VAL A 41 7.96 7.93 -2.91
C VAL A 41 7.23 9.24 -2.57
N THR A 42 7.33 10.26 -3.42
CA THR A 42 6.74 11.58 -3.19
C THR A 42 5.21 11.58 -3.17
N ASN A 43 4.57 10.57 -3.77
CA ASN A 43 3.12 10.57 -3.96
C ASN A 43 2.39 9.62 -3.00
N CYS A 44 3.06 8.54 -2.59
CA CYS A 44 2.43 7.50 -1.78
C CYS A 44 3.40 6.87 -0.78
N GLU A 45 2.91 6.69 0.43
CA GLU A 45 3.47 5.82 1.44
C GLU A 45 2.82 4.42 1.34
N LEU A 46 3.52 3.41 1.81
CA LEU A 46 3.00 2.04 1.90
C LEU A 46 2.70 1.72 3.36
N GLN A 47 1.46 1.32 3.64
CA GLN A 47 1.07 0.69 4.90
C GLN A 47 1.17 -0.83 4.74
N ILE A 48 1.70 -1.49 5.76
CA ILE A 48 1.89 -2.95 5.78
C ILE A 48 1.05 -3.53 6.92
N SER A 49 0.29 -4.57 6.62
CA SER A 49 -0.46 -5.33 7.61
C SER A 49 -0.24 -6.82 7.40
N ASN A 50 -0.32 -7.61 8.48
CA ASN A 50 -0.29 -9.06 8.39
C ASN A 50 -1.54 -9.56 7.64
N ALA A 51 -1.40 -10.55 6.75
CA ALA A 51 -2.53 -11.07 5.99
C ALA A 51 -3.44 -12.00 6.80
N ASP A 52 -2.91 -12.65 7.84
CA ASP A 52 -3.63 -13.61 8.66
C ASP A 52 -4.25 -12.96 9.91
N THR A 53 -3.47 -12.12 10.61
CA THR A 53 -3.92 -11.46 11.85
C THR A 53 -4.52 -10.08 11.65
N GLU A 54 -4.41 -9.52 10.43
CA GLU A 54 -4.79 -8.14 10.10
C GLU A 54 -4.09 -7.06 10.93
N GLU A 55 -3.05 -7.42 11.69
CA GLU A 55 -2.27 -6.49 12.51
C GLU A 55 -1.43 -5.56 11.64
N GLU A 56 -1.49 -4.25 11.92
CA GLU A 56 -0.75 -3.24 11.16
C GLU A 56 0.64 -3.02 11.75
N TYR A 57 1.64 -3.04 10.87
CA TYR A 57 3.01 -2.69 11.21
C TYR A 57 3.21 -1.17 11.07
N THR A 58 2.92 -0.45 12.14
CA THR A 58 3.02 1.02 12.20
C THR A 58 4.45 1.52 12.35
N ALA A 59 5.30 0.75 13.03
CA ALA A 59 6.68 1.11 13.30
C ALA A 59 7.61 0.65 12.15
N ASP A 60 8.44 1.55 11.63
CA ASP A 60 9.36 1.25 10.51
C ASP A 60 10.51 0.31 10.91
N ASP A 61 10.80 0.22 12.21
CA ASP A 61 11.75 -0.68 12.85
C ASP A 61 11.15 -2.05 13.19
N ALA A 62 9.84 -2.24 13.03
CA ALA A 62 9.22 -3.54 13.26
C ALA A 62 9.80 -4.61 12.30
N LEU A 63 9.94 -5.82 12.83
CA LEU A 63 10.60 -6.93 12.15
C LEU A 63 9.58 -7.93 11.62
N ILE A 64 9.64 -8.19 10.32
CA ILE A 64 8.80 -9.13 9.60
C ILE A 64 9.61 -10.40 9.37
N HIS A 65 9.14 -11.53 9.90
CA HIS A 65 9.81 -12.82 9.76
C HIS A 65 9.67 -13.39 8.34
N ARG A 66 10.55 -14.33 7.99
CA ARG A 66 10.43 -15.09 6.75
C ARG A 66 9.13 -15.90 6.69
N ASN A 67 8.62 -16.12 5.47
CA ASN A 67 7.46 -16.94 5.14
C ASN A 67 6.11 -16.39 5.64
N VAL A 68 6.05 -15.12 6.04
CA VAL A 68 4.77 -14.47 6.35
C VAL A 68 4.16 -13.86 5.10
N SER A 69 2.83 -13.79 5.11
CA SER A 69 2.05 -13.11 4.09
C SER A 69 1.62 -11.73 4.61
N ILE A 70 1.83 -10.70 3.80
CA ILE A 70 1.44 -9.33 4.15
C ILE A 70 0.53 -8.71 3.09
N ILE A 71 -0.26 -7.76 3.55
CA ILE A 71 -1.11 -6.91 2.72
C ILE A 71 -0.49 -5.51 2.68
N VAL A 72 -0.35 -4.98 1.47
CA VAL A 72 0.19 -3.65 1.22
C VAL A 72 -0.94 -2.71 0.81
N ARG A 73 -1.06 -1.57 1.49
CA ARG A 73 -2.00 -0.49 1.15
C ARG A 73 -1.22 0.78 0.79
N ARG A 74 -1.72 1.57 -0.15
CA ARG A 74 -1.13 2.87 -0.51
C ARG A 74 -1.84 3.97 0.26
N ALA A 75 -1.08 4.79 0.97
CA ALA A 75 -1.56 5.98 1.64
C ALA A 75 -0.96 7.23 0.95
N PRO A 76 -1.69 8.34 0.81
CA PRO A 76 -1.13 9.59 0.30
C PRO A 76 -0.13 10.21 1.29
N VAL A 77 0.93 10.86 0.79
CA VAL A 77 2.02 11.46 1.60
C VAL A 77 1.64 12.84 2.20
N GLY A 78 0.41 13.30 1.97
CA GLY A 78 -0.12 14.55 2.54
C GLY A 78 -1.14 14.23 3.61
N GLY A 79 -0.77 14.43 4.88
CA GLY A 79 -1.53 14.00 6.05
C GLY A 79 -3.02 14.34 5.99
N ILE A 80 -3.83 13.28 6.08
CA ILE A 80 -5.02 13.27 6.92
C ILE A 80 -4.93 11.95 7.66
N VAL A 81 -4.63 12.00 8.96
CA VAL A 81 -4.70 10.83 9.84
C VAL A 81 -6.18 10.48 9.97
N ALA A 82 -6.68 9.67 9.05
CA ALA A 82 -7.97 9.01 9.17
C ALA A 82 -7.72 7.62 9.76
N THR A 83 -7.54 7.57 11.07
CA THR A 83 -7.87 6.34 11.81
C THR A 83 -9.31 5.98 11.48
N SER A 84 -9.54 4.69 11.26
CA SER A 84 -10.83 3.98 11.12
C SER A 84 -11.54 4.04 9.76
N ARG A 85 -11.64 2.85 9.15
CA ARG A 85 -12.71 2.37 8.24
C ARG A 85 -13.68 3.43 7.71
N THR A 86 -13.27 4.24 6.75
CA THR A 86 -14.15 4.74 5.68
C THR A 86 -13.33 5.59 4.73
N TYR A 87 -13.38 5.25 3.44
CA TYR A 87 -12.94 6.13 2.37
C TYR A 87 -13.95 7.29 2.24
N VAL A 88 -13.93 8.25 3.17
CA VAL A 88 -14.61 9.53 2.95
C VAL A 88 -13.61 10.45 2.25
N LEU A 89 -13.83 10.61 0.95
CA LEU A 89 -13.20 11.62 0.12
C LEU A 89 -13.51 13.01 0.69
N ASP A 90 -12.55 13.64 1.40
CA ASP A 90 -12.64 15.06 1.74
C ASP A 90 -12.39 15.90 0.48
N LEU A 91 -13.46 16.51 -0.02
CA LEU A 91 -13.53 17.27 -1.27
C LEU A 91 -13.08 18.72 -1.13
N THR A 92 -12.17 19.03 -0.21
CA THR A 92 -11.82 20.43 0.08
C THR A 92 -10.32 20.66 0.04
N LYS A 93 -9.75 20.75 -1.17
CA LYS A 93 -9.01 21.93 -1.70
C LYS A 93 -8.82 21.83 -3.21
N ARG A 94 -9.41 22.81 -3.92
CA ARG A 94 -9.17 23.09 -5.36
C ARG A 94 -7.67 23.33 -5.62
N VAL A 95 -7.06 22.53 -6.49
CA VAL A 95 -5.99 23.00 -7.39
C VAL A 95 -6.25 22.42 -8.78
N SER A 96 -6.45 23.36 -9.71
CA SER A 96 -6.71 23.18 -11.12
C SER A 96 -5.72 22.21 -11.78
N ARG A 97 -6.25 21.17 -12.43
CA ARG A 97 -5.69 20.65 -13.69
C ARG A 97 -6.77 19.89 -14.43
N THR A 98 -7.16 20.50 -15.54
CA THR A 98 -8.07 20.02 -16.56
C THR A 98 -7.64 18.65 -17.08
N SER A 99 -8.53 17.67 -17.06
CA SER A 99 -8.69 16.66 -18.13
C SER A 99 -10.03 15.97 -17.95
N LYS A 100 -10.93 16.19 -18.90
CA LYS A 100 -12.24 15.53 -19.02
C LYS A 100 -12.10 14.02 -18.94
N ALA A 101 -12.66 13.38 -17.92
CA ALA A 101 -13.15 12.01 -18.03
C ALA A 101 -14.67 12.10 -18.16
N LYS A 102 -15.15 12.15 -19.41
CA LYS A 102 -16.56 12.09 -19.77
C LYS A 102 -17.03 10.66 -19.48
N LEU A 103 -17.78 10.45 -18.41
CA LEU A 103 -18.48 9.19 -18.17
C LEU A 103 -19.74 9.20 -19.04
N ILE A 104 -19.72 8.40 -20.11
CA ILE A 104 -20.84 8.25 -21.05
C ILE A 104 -21.62 7.00 -20.63
N ILE A 105 -22.83 7.24 -20.11
CA ILE A 105 -24.14 6.60 -20.35
C ILE A 105 -24.16 5.08 -20.60
N ILE A 106 -25.00 4.34 -19.86
CA ILE A 106 -26.16 3.64 -20.46
C ILE A 106 -27.36 3.70 -19.49
N HIS A 107 -28.48 4.19 -20.00
CA HIS A 107 -29.82 4.24 -19.42
C HIS A 107 -30.69 3.36 -20.31
N ASP A 108 -31.32 2.34 -19.74
CA ASP A 108 -32.38 1.53 -20.34
C ASP A 108 -33.23 1.00 -19.17
N ALA A 109 -34.55 0.98 -19.16
CA ALA A 109 -35.63 1.61 -19.90
C ALA A 109 -36.89 1.31 -19.06
#